data_AF-A0AAW0IUL4-F1
#
_entry.id   AF-A0AAW0IUL4-F1
#
_cell.length_a   1.000
_cell.length_b   1.000
_cell.length_c   1.000
_cell.angle_alpha   90.00
_cell.angle_beta   90.00
_cell.angle_gamma   90.00
#
_symmetry.space_group_name_H-M   'P 1'
#
loop_
_entity.id
_entity.type
_entity.pdbx_description
1 polymer ?
#
loop_
_entity_poly.entity_id
_entity_poly.type
_entity_poly.pdbx_seq_one_letter_code
_entity_poly.pdbx_strand_id
1 'polypeptide(L)'
;MVVSLNLHILCLLLSFSLLINAQIVEIPVANLSTWINSPLDSPNSSNWDGLRTVLLRVSFGPRFVYGFLCQFRNGTCFFTVSIFQTRTGVNPPFIESLEAVWTANRNTPVKINATLPLSQEGDLILRDADGTYV
;
A
#
# COMPACT_ATOMS: atom_id res chain seq x y z
N MET A 1 -26.60 -22.08 -36.52
CA MET A 1 -26.15 -20.69 -36.27
C MET A 1 -26.28 -20.25 -34.80
N VAL A 2 -27.16 -20.85 -33.98
CA VAL A 2 -27.34 -20.49 -32.55
C VAL A 2 -26.26 -21.07 -31.61
N VAL A 3 -25.71 -22.25 -31.92
CA VAL A 3 -24.68 -22.92 -31.09
C VAL A 3 -23.32 -22.20 -31.15
N SER A 4 -22.98 -21.62 -32.30
CA SER A 4 -21.72 -20.89 -32.49
C SER A 4 -21.67 -19.60 -31.68
N LEU A 5 -22.80 -18.88 -31.55
CA LEU A 5 -22.88 -17.63 -30.79
C LEU A 5 -22.66 -17.86 -29.29
N ASN A 6 -23.19 -18.95 -28.73
CA ASN A 6 -23.01 -19.31 -27.32
C ASN A 6 -21.55 -19.67 -26.98
N LEU A 7 -20.82 -20.31 -27.90
CA LEU A 7 -19.42 -20.67 -27.68
C LEU A 7 -18.52 -19.43 -27.64
N HIS A 8 -18.79 -18.42 -28.48
CA HIS A 8 -18.05 -17.15 -28.48
C HIS A 8 -18.30 -16.35 -27.20
N ILE A 9 -19.56 -16.30 -26.73
CA ILE A 9 -19.91 -15.63 -25.46
C ILE A 9 -19.23 -16.33 -24.27
N LEU A 10 -19.24 -17.67 -24.23
CA LEU A 10 -18.55 -18.42 -23.19
C LEU A 10 -17.04 -18.21 -23.21
N CYS A 11 -16.43 -18.14 -24.41
CA CYS A 11 -15.01 -17.89 -24.58
C CYS A 11 -14.63 -16.46 -24.14
N LEU A 12 -15.47 -15.46 -24.46
CA LEU A 12 -15.31 -14.09 -23.97
C LEU A 12 -15.39 -14.02 -22.44
N LEU A 13 -16.40 -14.66 -21.82
CA LEU A 13 -16.54 -14.70 -20.36
C LEU A 13 -15.37 -15.41 -19.66
N LEU A 14 -14.81 -16.47 -20.25
CA LEU A 14 -13.61 -17.16 -19.77
C LEU A 14 -12.35 -16.29 -19.92
N SER A 15 -12.24 -15.53 -21.00
CA SER A 15 -11.10 -14.60 -21.19
C SER A 15 -11.13 -13.41 -20.22
N PHE A 16 -12.32 -12.90 -19.85
CA PHE A 16 -12.45 -11.85 -18.84
C PHE A 16 -12.12 -12.35 -17.43
N SER A 17 -12.44 -13.59 -17.09
CA SER A 17 -12.15 -14.16 -15.76
C SER A 17 -10.66 -14.45 -15.56
N LEU A 18 -9.91 -14.71 -16.64
CA LEU A 18 -8.44 -14.87 -16.59
C LEU A 18 -7.69 -13.53 -16.46
N LEU A 19 -8.33 -12.39 -16.72
CA LEU A 19 -7.71 -11.06 -16.66
C LEU A 19 -7.79 -10.40 -15.28
N ILE A 20 -8.48 -11.00 -14.31
CA ILE A 20 -8.73 -10.35 -13.00
C ILE A 20 -7.48 -10.36 -12.09
N ASN A 21 -6.46 -11.17 -12.39
CA ASN A 21 -5.33 -11.37 -11.48
C ASN A 21 -3.94 -11.03 -12.04
N ALA A 22 -3.85 -10.17 -13.05
CA ALA A 22 -2.60 -9.54 -13.43
C ALA A 22 -2.29 -8.38 -12.47
N GLN A 23 -1.99 -8.69 -11.21
CA GLN A 23 -1.45 -7.69 -10.27
C GLN A 23 0.04 -7.53 -10.55
N ILE A 24 0.47 -6.31 -10.89
CA ILE A 24 1.88 -5.94 -10.78
C ILE A 24 2.20 -6.05 -9.28
N VAL A 25 3.00 -7.05 -8.92
CA VAL A 25 3.37 -7.43 -7.54
C VAL A 25 3.90 -6.26 -6.70
N GLU A 26 4.26 -5.14 -7.32
CA GLU A 26 4.84 -3.95 -6.67
C GLU A 26 3.82 -2.83 -6.34
N ILE A 27 2.55 -2.96 -6.72
CA ILE A 27 1.54 -1.92 -6.48
C ILE A 27 0.67 -2.33 -5.27
N PRO A 28 0.60 -1.52 -4.20
CA PRO A 28 -0.25 -1.83 -3.05
C PRO A 28 -1.71 -1.82 -3.47
N VAL A 29 -2.45 -2.87 -3.12
CA VAL A 29 -3.89 -2.98 -3.34
C VAL A 29 -4.56 -3.31 -2.02
N ALA A 30 -5.55 -2.52 -1.60
CA ALA A 30 -6.41 -2.89 -0.48
C ALA A 30 -7.40 -3.97 -0.93
N ASN A 31 -7.57 -5.02 -0.14
CA ASN A 31 -8.44 -6.13 -0.52
C ASN A 31 -9.93 -5.78 -0.35
N LEU A 32 -10.30 -4.76 0.46
CA LEU A 32 -11.70 -4.52 0.86
C LEU A 32 -11.97 -3.06 1.33
N SER A 33 -11.53 -2.01 0.62
CA SER A 33 -11.64 -0.58 1.01
C SER A 33 -10.93 -0.14 2.30
N THR A 34 -10.25 -1.06 2.98
CA THR A 34 -9.52 -0.79 4.22
C THR A 34 -8.07 -1.23 4.09
N TRP A 35 -7.15 -0.35 4.49
CA TRP A 35 -5.74 -0.69 4.67
C TRP A 35 -5.44 -0.98 6.14
N ILE A 36 -4.54 -1.92 6.39
CA ILE A 36 -4.08 -2.31 7.73
C ILE A 36 -2.55 -2.20 7.74
N ASN A 37 -1.98 -1.55 8.76
CA ASN A 37 -0.52 -1.49 8.92
C ASN A 37 0.02 -2.77 9.59
N SER A 38 -0.03 -3.87 8.87
CA SER A 38 0.42 -5.17 9.38
C SER A 38 1.92 -5.18 9.74
N PRO A 39 2.35 -6.04 10.70
CA PRO A 39 3.76 -6.30 10.95
C PRO A 39 4.47 -6.75 9.65
N LEU A 40 5.76 -6.42 9.51
CA LEU A 40 6.59 -7.03 8.47
C LEU A 40 7.20 -8.32 9.02
N ASP A 41 6.93 -9.44 8.37
CA ASP A 41 7.49 -10.76 8.73
C ASP A 41 8.88 -11.03 8.13
N SER A 42 9.42 -10.11 7.31
CA SER A 42 10.71 -10.34 6.63
C SER A 42 11.89 -10.31 7.61
N PRO A 43 12.65 -11.40 7.81
CA PRO A 43 13.85 -11.39 8.68
C PRO A 43 14.96 -10.49 8.12
N ASN A 44 15.00 -10.31 6.80
CA ASN A 44 15.97 -9.42 6.16
C ASN A 44 15.47 -7.99 6.24
N SER A 45 16.20 -7.15 6.98
CA SER A 45 15.98 -5.70 7.06
C SER A 45 16.16 -5.08 5.67
N SER A 46 15.08 -5.00 4.92
CA SER A 46 15.04 -4.16 3.73
C SER A 46 15.03 -2.70 4.18
N ASN A 47 15.48 -1.77 3.34
CA ASN A 47 15.45 -0.33 3.62
C ASN A 47 14.02 0.25 3.73
N TRP A 48 13.01 -0.60 3.59
CA TRP A 48 11.59 -0.32 3.80
C TRP A 48 11.12 -0.78 5.20
N ASP A 49 12.03 -1.18 6.10
CA ASP A 49 11.70 -1.66 7.46
C ASP A 49 11.01 -0.54 8.25
N GLY A 50 9.69 -0.49 8.16
CA GLY A 50 8.87 0.55 8.78
C GLY A 50 7.84 1.17 7.85
N LEU A 51 8.05 1.12 6.53
CA LEU A 51 7.10 1.65 5.56
C LEU A 51 6.00 0.62 5.23
N ARG A 52 4.74 0.99 5.40
CA ARG A 52 3.55 0.24 4.93
C ARG A 52 2.82 1.10 3.93
N THR A 53 3.05 0.78 2.67
CA THR A 53 2.60 1.57 1.52
C THR A 53 1.10 1.42 1.32
N VAL A 54 0.38 2.53 1.31
CA VAL A 54 -1.04 2.61 0.90
C VAL A 54 -1.12 2.97 -0.58
N LEU A 55 -0.34 3.98 -0.99
CA LEU A 55 -0.21 4.40 -2.37
C LEU A 55 1.25 4.73 -2.67
N LEU A 56 1.73 4.27 -3.82
CA LEU A 56 3.08 4.51 -4.31
C LEU A 56 3.03 5.22 -5.66
N ARG A 57 3.75 6.33 -5.77
CA ARG A 57 4.04 6.92 -7.08
C ARG A 57 5.50 6.69 -7.44
N VAL A 58 5.71 5.87 -8.46
CA VAL A 58 7.02 5.67 -9.08
C VAL A 58 7.16 6.63 -10.27
N SER A 59 8.29 7.34 -10.34
CA SER A 59 8.64 8.16 -11.50
C SER A 59 10.16 8.26 -11.67
N PHE A 60 10.61 8.72 -12.83
CA PHE A 60 12.01 9.07 -13.07
C PHE A 60 12.47 10.33 -12.30
N GLY A 61 11.52 11.14 -11.83
CA GLY A 61 11.75 12.29 -10.96
C GLY A 61 11.38 12.01 -9.50
N PRO A 62 10.94 13.02 -8.73
CA PRO A 62 10.53 12.85 -7.34
C PRO A 62 9.49 11.73 -7.19
N ARG A 63 9.75 10.82 -6.24
CA ARG A 63 8.85 9.74 -5.88
C ARG A 63 8.21 10.06 -4.55
N PHE A 64 6.97 9.66 -4.39
CA PHE A 64 6.31 9.80 -3.10
C PHE A 64 5.54 8.54 -2.75
N VAL A 65 5.43 8.33 -1.45
CA VAL A 65 4.63 7.28 -0.84
C VAL A 65 3.64 7.94 0.10
N TYR A 66 2.43 7.42 0.06
CA TYR A 66 1.43 7.65 1.08
C TYR A 66 1.27 6.35 1.85
N GLY A 67 1.40 6.41 3.18
CA GLY A 67 1.39 5.19 3.98
C GLY A 67 1.89 5.38 5.40
N PHE A 68 2.02 4.27 6.11
CA PHE A 68 2.49 4.26 7.49
C PHE A 68 4.01 4.19 7.52
N LEU A 69 4.64 5.09 8.26
CA LEU A 69 6.05 5.07 8.61
C LEU A 69 6.19 4.73 10.09
N CYS A 70 6.66 3.52 10.38
CA CYS A 70 6.79 2.98 11.73
C CYS A 70 8.23 3.09 12.22
N GLN A 71 8.40 3.45 13.51
CA GLN A 71 9.71 3.70 14.10
C GLN A 71 10.62 2.45 14.11
N PHE A 72 10.02 1.25 14.14
CA PHE A 72 10.66 -0.07 14.00
C PHE A 72 9.60 -1.11 13.56
N ARG A 73 9.95 -2.41 13.45
CA ARG A 73 9.01 -3.48 13.01
C ARG A 73 7.71 -3.55 13.82
N ASN A 74 7.80 -3.33 15.14
CA ASN A 74 6.69 -3.33 16.09
C ASN A 74 6.52 -1.95 16.76
N GLY A 75 7.06 -0.90 16.15
CA GLY A 75 7.02 0.45 16.71
C GLY A 75 5.67 1.13 16.51
N THR A 76 5.53 2.29 17.10
CA THR A 76 4.46 3.22 16.74
C THR A 76 4.66 3.73 15.31
N CYS A 77 3.55 4.04 14.65
CA CYS A 77 3.48 4.40 13.25
C CYS A 77 2.81 5.76 13.06
N PHE A 78 3.36 6.50 12.12
CA PHE A 78 2.80 7.74 11.62
C PHE A 78 2.26 7.52 10.23
N PHE A 79 1.08 8.05 9.96
CA PHE A 79 0.54 8.07 8.62
C PHE A 79 1.03 9.33 7.91
N THR A 80 1.79 9.13 6.82
CA THR A 80 2.60 10.19 6.21
C THR A 80 2.42 10.27 4.70
N VAL A 81 2.65 11.48 4.17
CA VAL A 81 3.13 11.65 2.80
C VAL A 81 4.63 11.80 2.90
N SER A 82 5.37 10.92 2.26
CA SER A 82 6.83 10.94 2.26
C SER A 82 7.38 10.99 0.85
N ILE A 83 8.40 11.82 0.64
CA ILE A 83 9.18 11.85 -0.61
C ILE A 83 10.41 10.98 -0.39
N PHE A 84 10.78 10.20 -1.41
CA PHE A 84 11.94 9.33 -1.31
C PHE A 84 12.76 9.31 -2.60
N GLN A 85 14.06 9.05 -2.42
CA GLN A 85 14.99 8.80 -3.52
C GLN A 85 15.56 7.39 -3.35
N THR A 86 15.75 6.70 -4.47
CA THR A 86 16.41 5.39 -4.47
C THR A 86 17.72 5.48 -5.21
N ARG A 87 18.76 4.87 -4.68
CA ARG A 87 20.00 4.70 -5.41
C ARG A 87 19.86 3.54 -6.39
N THR A 88 20.06 3.85 -7.67
CA THR A 88 20.12 2.87 -8.76
C THR A 88 21.56 2.40 -8.98
N GLY A 89 21.76 1.23 -9.60
CA GLY A 89 23.09 0.65 -9.82
C GLY A 89 23.59 -0.31 -8.72
N VAL A 90 22.71 -0.64 -7.77
CA VAL A 90 22.90 -1.65 -6.71
C VAL A 90 21.69 -2.57 -6.72
N ASN A 91 21.92 -3.88 -6.49
CA ASN A 91 20.87 -4.91 -6.50
C ASN A 91 20.76 -5.56 -5.11
N PRO A 92 19.64 -5.39 -4.39
CA PRO A 92 18.45 -4.62 -4.78
C PRO A 92 18.66 -3.09 -4.65
N PRO A 93 17.85 -2.27 -5.35
CA PRO A 93 17.83 -0.83 -5.13
C PRO A 93 17.52 -0.50 -3.66
N PHE A 94 18.17 0.52 -3.11
CA PHE A 94 17.89 0.97 -1.73
C PHE A 94 17.40 2.42 -1.67
N ILE A 95 16.61 2.72 -0.64
CA ILE A 95 16.15 4.09 -0.33
C ILE A 95 17.35 4.86 0.23
N GLU A 96 17.83 5.83 -0.51
CA GLU A 96 18.95 6.69 -0.11
C GLU A 96 18.48 7.81 0.82
N SER A 97 17.25 8.29 0.61
CA SER A 97 16.60 9.26 1.49
C SER A 97 15.09 9.04 1.52
N LEU A 98 14.51 9.24 2.70
CA LEU A 98 13.07 9.24 2.94
C LEU A 98 12.75 10.40 3.87
N GLU A 99 11.91 11.32 3.40
CA GLU A 99 11.51 12.49 4.17
C GLU A 99 9.99 12.58 4.23
N ALA A 100 9.45 12.56 5.46
CA ALA A 100 8.04 12.81 5.70
C ALA A 100 7.76 14.30 5.57
N VAL A 101 7.13 14.69 4.46
CA VAL A 101 6.75 16.08 4.19
C VAL A 101 5.40 16.44 4.82
N TRP A 102 4.59 15.44 5.16
CA TRP A 102 3.35 15.61 5.92
C TRP A 102 3.06 14.40 6.79
N THR A 103 2.39 14.63 7.93
CA THR A 103 2.02 13.59 8.90
C THR A 103 0.62 13.88 9.44
N ALA A 104 -0.32 12.95 9.26
CA ALA A 104 -1.70 13.11 9.70
C ALA A 104 -1.82 13.12 11.23
N ASN A 105 -1.13 12.18 11.89
CA ASN A 105 -1.29 11.87 13.30
C ASN A 105 -0.04 12.18 14.12
N ARG A 106 0.56 13.37 13.88
CA ARG A 106 1.84 13.77 14.49
C ARG A 106 1.84 13.70 16.02
N ASN A 107 0.70 13.99 16.66
CA ASN A 107 0.57 14.04 18.11
C ASN A 107 0.06 12.72 18.71
N THR A 108 -0.45 11.82 17.85
CA THR A 108 -1.14 10.58 18.27
C THR A 108 -0.66 9.42 17.39
N PRO A 109 0.57 8.93 17.61
CA PRO A 109 1.09 7.78 16.88
C PRO A 109 0.17 6.57 17.07
N VAL A 110 -0.04 5.78 16.01
CA VAL A 110 -0.84 4.55 16.08
C VAL A 110 0.05 3.32 16.25
N LYS A 111 -0.51 2.23 16.75
CA LYS A 111 0.17 0.93 16.87
C LYS A 111 0.11 0.17 15.55
N ILE A 112 0.83 -0.94 15.50
CA ILE A 112 0.66 -1.97 14.47
C ILE A 112 -0.76 -2.55 14.55
N ASN A 113 -1.34 -2.88 13.40
CA ASN A 113 -2.74 -3.26 13.19
C ASN A 113 -3.76 -2.11 13.29
N ALA A 114 -3.30 -0.86 13.31
CA ALA A 114 -4.12 0.29 12.97
C ALA A 114 -4.71 0.16 11.55
N THR A 115 -5.87 0.77 11.38
CA THR A 115 -6.66 0.67 10.15
C THR A 115 -6.89 2.03 9.52
N LEU A 116 -7.04 2.01 8.21
CA LEU A 116 -7.40 3.16 7.40
C LEU A 116 -8.54 2.76 6.46
N PRO A 117 -9.78 2.67 6.91
CA PRO A 117 -10.92 2.49 6.02
C PRO A 117 -11.17 3.73 5.15
N LEU A 118 -11.54 3.50 3.89
CA LEU A 118 -12.20 4.46 3.01
C LEU A 118 -13.71 4.35 3.24
N SER A 119 -14.32 5.43 3.74
CA SER A 119 -15.76 5.46 3.99
C SER A 119 -16.57 5.49 2.69
N GLN A 120 -17.89 5.27 2.79
CA GLN A 120 -18.77 5.36 1.62
C GLN A 120 -18.85 6.79 1.07
N GLU A 121 -18.60 7.78 1.92
CA GLU A 121 -18.55 9.20 1.60
C GLU A 121 -17.20 9.61 0.95
N GLY A 122 -16.22 8.71 0.95
CA GLY A 122 -14.89 8.95 0.37
C GLY A 122 -13.84 9.44 1.35
N ASP A 123 -14.11 9.40 2.66
CA ASP A 123 -13.17 9.82 3.69
C ASP A 123 -12.18 8.71 4.06
N LEU A 124 -10.92 9.08 4.27
CA LEU A 124 -9.94 8.19 4.89
C LEU A 124 -9.96 8.38 6.41
N ILE A 125 -10.40 7.36 7.12
CA ILE A 125 -10.60 7.40 8.57
C ILE A 125 -9.46 6.64 9.23
N LEU A 126 -8.57 7.31 9.95
CA LEU A 126 -7.49 6.65 10.69
C LEU A 126 -8.00 6.14 12.05
N ARG A 127 -7.76 4.86 12.33
CA ARG A 127 -8.06 4.24 13.62
C ARG A 127 -6.86 3.48 14.16
N ASP A 128 -6.60 3.61 15.46
CA ASP A 128 -5.59 2.79 16.13
C ASP A 128 -6.02 1.31 16.17
N ALA A 129 -5.11 0.43 16.59
CA ALA A 129 -5.31 -1.02 16.64
C ALA A 129 -6.47 -1.46 17.55
N ASP A 130 -6.86 -0.64 18.52
CA ASP A 130 -8.04 -0.86 19.38
C ASP A 130 -9.34 -0.28 18.80
N GLY A 131 -9.28 0.32 17.61
CA GLY A 131 -10.42 0.93 16.92
C GLY A 131 -10.66 2.41 17.25
N THR A 132 -9.88 3.00 18.15
CA THR A 132 -9.97 4.40 18.54
C THR A 132 -9.70 5.32 17.35
N TYR A 133 -10.55 6.31 17.14
CA TYR A 133 -10.34 7.34 16.12
C TYR A 133 -9.19 8.28 16.53
N VAL A 134 -8.39 8.69 15.56
CA VAL A 134 -7.17 9.49 15.75
C VAL A 134 -7.29 10.86 15.12
#